data_AF-A0A1N7DJ68-F1
#
_entry.id   AF-A0A1N7DJ68-F1
#
_cell.length_a   1.000
_cell.length_b   1.000
_cell.length_c   1.000
_cell.angle_alpha   90.00
_cell.angle_beta   90.00
_cell.angle_gamma   90.00
#
_symmetry.space_group_name_H-M   'P 1'
#
loop_
_entity.id
_entity.type
_entity.pdbx_description
1 polymer ?
#
loop_
_entity_poly.entity_id
_entity_poly.type
_entity_poly.pdbx_seq_one_letter_code
_entity_poly.pdbx_strand_id
1 'polypeptide(L)'
;MEFYWFIKMNANKIMLIAPVLMGMIASIEQNQKYYFDFYEFFAVSIISLMFFVNIWRYIYGKDFWSLGVKVRSNEHKLSRFFWFSLTIICYSVGIFYFLFRV
;
A
#
# COMPACT_ATOMS: atom_id res chain seq x y z
N MET A 1 17.04 -13.81 21.53
CA MET A 1 17.12 -12.84 20.41
C MET A 1 16.36 -13.31 19.16
N GLU A 2 16.34 -14.60 18.84
CA GLU A 2 15.65 -15.14 17.65
C GLU A 2 14.13 -15.04 17.71
N PHE A 3 13.52 -15.15 18.90
CA PHE A 3 12.06 -15.07 19.07
C PHE A 3 11.47 -13.70 18.67
N TYR A 4 12.21 -12.61 18.94
CA TYR A 4 11.79 -11.26 18.58
C TYR A 4 11.83 -11.03 17.06
N TRP A 5 12.80 -11.62 16.37
CA TRP A 5 12.88 -11.61 14.90
C TRP A 5 11.78 -12.45 14.26
N PHE A 6 11.47 -13.61 14.85
CA PHE A 6 10.37 -14.45 14.38
C PHE A 6 9.02 -13.72 14.49
N ILE A 7 8.74 -13.08 15.63
CA ILE A 7 7.54 -12.26 15.83
C ILE A 7 7.50 -11.06 14.87
N LYS A 8 8.61 -10.34 14.68
CA LYS A 8 8.68 -9.17 13.80
C LYS A 8 8.50 -9.55 12.32
N MET A 9 9.05 -10.69 11.91
CA MET A 9 8.88 -11.23 10.57
C MET A 9 7.45 -11.76 10.34
N ASN A 10 6.81 -12.29 11.39
CA ASN A 10 5.42 -12.73 11.34
C ASN A 10 4.44 -11.55 11.33
N ALA A 11 4.69 -10.50 12.13
CA ALA A 11 3.89 -9.28 12.15
C ALA A 11 3.91 -8.55 10.80
N ASN A 12 5.07 -8.48 10.13
CA ASN A 12 5.17 -7.93 8.78
C ASN A 12 4.38 -8.75 7.75
N LYS A 13 4.40 -10.09 7.87
CA LYS A 13 3.60 -10.99 7.02
C LYS A 13 2.10 -10.83 7.29
N ILE A 14 1.71 -10.68 8.56
CA ILE A 14 0.32 -10.47 8.99
C ILE A 14 -0.19 -9.09 8.52
N MET A 15 0.61 -8.03 8.59
CA MET A 15 0.27 -6.71 8.02
C MET A 15 0.07 -6.75 6.50
N LEU A 16 0.74 -7.66 5.81
CA LEU A 16 0.61 -7.89 4.37
C LEU A 16 -0.69 -8.63 4.01
N ILE A 17 -1.10 -9.57 4.86
CA ILE A 17 -2.24 -10.46 4.64
C ILE A 17 -3.55 -9.84 5.16
N ALA A 18 -3.49 -9.03 6.21
CA ALA A 18 -4.66 -8.43 6.83
C ALA A 18 -5.52 -7.57 5.88
N PRO A 19 -4.96 -6.72 4.99
CA PRO A 19 -5.75 -5.96 4.01
C PRO A 19 -6.46 -6.88 3.00
N VAL A 20 -5.80 -7.97 2.61
CA VAL A 20 -6.35 -8.97 1.68
C VAL A 20 -7.52 -9.72 2.33
N LEU A 21 -7.36 -10.15 3.58
CA LEU A 21 -8.42 -10.82 4.34
C LEU A 21 -9.59 -9.88 4.67
N MET A 22 -9.32 -8.64 5.08
CA MET A 22 -10.37 -7.67 5.38
C MET A 22 -11.23 -7.37 4.15
N GLY A 23 -10.62 -7.24 2.97
CA GLY A 23 -11.40 -6.96 1.79
C GLY A 23 -12.05 -8.19 1.15
N MET A 24 -11.55 -9.41 1.38
CA MET A 24 -12.32 -10.63 1.11
C MET A 24 -13.57 -10.70 1.98
N ILE A 25 -13.47 -10.38 3.28
CA ILE A 25 -14.61 -10.39 4.21
C ILE A 25 -15.63 -9.31 3.80
N ALA A 26 -15.17 -8.09 3.53
CA ALA A 26 -16.04 -7.00 3.07
C ALA A 26 -16.74 -7.31 1.73
N SER A 27 -16.05 -7.98 0.80
CA SER A 27 -16.62 -8.42 -0.48
C SER A 27 -17.70 -9.49 -0.30
N ILE A 28 -17.52 -10.43 0.64
CA ILE A 28 -18.48 -11.50 0.94
C ILE A 28 -19.72 -10.95 1.66
N GLU A 29 -19.54 -9.99 2.58
CA GLU A 29 -20.64 -9.45 3.40
C GLU A 29 -21.58 -8.54 2.61
N GLN A 30 -21.09 -7.89 1.54
CA GLN A 30 -21.82 -6.78 0.93
C GLN A 30 -22.82 -7.18 -0.18
N ASN A 31 -22.71 -8.34 -0.85
CA ASN A 31 -23.79 -8.84 -1.73
C ASN A 31 -23.52 -10.19 -2.42
N GLN A 32 -24.45 -11.15 -2.31
CA GLN A 32 -24.41 -12.45 -3.00
C GLN A 32 -24.62 -12.41 -4.53
N LYS A 33 -24.77 -11.22 -5.14
CA LYS A 33 -24.99 -11.04 -6.60
C LYS A 33 -23.84 -10.36 -7.34
N TYR A 34 -22.86 -9.82 -6.63
CA TYR A 34 -21.73 -9.13 -7.25
C TYR A 34 -20.59 -10.12 -7.50
N TYR A 35 -20.62 -10.75 -8.67
CA TYR A 35 -19.43 -11.17 -9.40
C TYR A 35 -18.61 -9.95 -9.92
N PHE A 36 -18.88 -8.73 -9.42
CA PHE A 36 -17.98 -7.59 -9.62
C PHE A 36 -16.67 -7.87 -8.89
N ASP A 37 -15.58 -7.61 -9.60
CA ASP A 37 -14.40 -6.96 -9.03
C ASP A 37 -13.51 -7.74 -8.07
N PHE A 38 -13.48 -9.08 -8.13
CA PHE A 38 -12.37 -9.81 -7.50
C PHE A 38 -11.01 -9.33 -8.07
N TYR A 39 -10.95 -9.03 -9.37
CA TYR A 39 -9.76 -8.47 -10.03
C TYR A 39 -9.47 -7.04 -9.60
N GLU A 40 -10.47 -6.17 -9.53
CA GLU A 40 -10.26 -4.78 -9.11
C GLU A 40 -9.90 -4.69 -7.62
N PHE A 41 -10.49 -5.54 -6.78
CA PHE A 41 -10.12 -5.70 -5.39
C PHE A 41 -8.65 -6.15 -5.24
N PHE A 42 -8.21 -7.13 -6.01
CA PHE A 42 -6.80 -7.55 -6.04
C PHE A 42 -5.88 -6.44 -6.55
N ALA A 43 -6.29 -5.70 -7.58
CA ALA A 43 -5.52 -4.59 -8.12
C ALA A 43 -5.35 -3.47 -7.07
N VAL A 44 -6.44 -3.06 -6.40
CA VAL A 44 -6.39 -2.08 -5.31
C VAL A 44 -5.53 -2.58 -4.16
N SER A 45 -5.63 -3.86 -3.80
CA SER A 45 -4.81 -4.46 -2.74
C SER A 45 -3.31 -4.47 -3.09
N ILE A 46 -2.95 -4.81 -4.33
CA ILE A 46 -1.56 -4.80 -4.80
C ILE A 46 -1.01 -3.37 -4.83
N ILE A 47 -1.78 -2.41 -5.37
CA ILE A 47 -1.36 -1.00 -5.42
C ILE A 47 -1.21 -0.44 -4.00
N SER A 48 -2.14 -0.79 -3.09
CA SER A 48 -2.05 -0.46 -1.66
C SER A 48 -0.78 -0.98 -1.03
N LEU A 49 -0.46 -2.25 -1.27
CA LEU A 49 0.74 -2.86 -0.76
C LEU A 49 2.01 -2.16 -1.28
N MET A 50 2.08 -1.87 -2.58
CA MET A 50 3.20 -1.14 -3.17
C MET A 50 3.38 0.24 -2.52
N PHE A 51 2.27 0.94 -2.26
CA PHE A 51 2.27 2.22 -1.58
C PHE A 51 2.79 2.11 -0.14
N PHE A 52 2.33 1.13 0.63
CA PHE A 52 2.83 0.85 1.99
C PHE A 52 4.33 0.55 2.01
N VAL A 53 4.82 -0.26 1.07
CA VAL A 53 6.25 -0.57 0.96
C VAL A 53 7.07 0.71 0.68
N ASN A 54 6.56 1.63 -0.14
CA ASN A 54 7.21 2.90 -0.41
C ASN A 54 7.21 3.83 0.82
N ILE A 55 6.12 3.89 1.58
CA ILE A 55 6.06 4.59 2.88
C ILE A 55 7.10 4.03 3.84
N TRP A 56 7.16 2.72 3.98
CA TRP A 56 8.13 2.06 4.84
C TRP A 56 9.56 2.42 4.41
N ARG A 57 9.88 2.30 3.12
CA ARG A 57 11.20 2.67 2.60
C ARG A 57 11.55 4.13 2.88
N TYR A 58 10.59 5.05 2.71
CA TYR A 58 10.78 6.46 3.03
C TYR A 58 11.12 6.69 4.51
N ILE A 59 10.34 6.12 5.43
CA ILE A 59 10.54 6.24 6.89
C ILE A 59 11.92 5.72 7.30
N TYR A 60 12.34 4.58 6.74
CA TYR A 60 13.64 3.98 7.04
C TYR A 60 14.80 4.57 6.23
N GLY A 61 14.57 5.68 5.51
CA GLY A 61 15.62 6.37 4.78
C GLY A 61 16.16 5.63 3.54
N LYS A 62 15.49 4.57 3.09
CA LYS A 62 15.90 3.74 1.94
C LYS A 62 15.39 4.32 0.62
N ASP A 63 15.94 3.81 -0.48
CA ASP A 63 15.44 4.07 -1.83
C ASP A 63 13.99 3.61 -1.97
N PHE A 64 13.14 4.48 -2.50
CA PHE A 64 11.73 4.20 -2.75
C PHE A 64 11.32 4.63 -4.15
N TRP A 65 10.21 4.09 -4.64
CA TRP A 65 9.63 4.46 -5.92
C TRP A 65 8.48 5.44 -5.70
N SER A 66 8.42 6.48 -6.53
CA SER A 66 7.37 7.49 -6.53
C SER A 66 6.94 7.72 -7.97
N LEU A 67 5.70 7.38 -8.32
CA LEU A 67 5.13 7.62 -9.66
C LEU A 67 6.03 7.18 -10.84
N GLY A 68 6.71 6.03 -10.70
CA GLY A 68 7.64 5.52 -11.73
C GLY A 68 9.05 6.10 -11.69
N VAL A 69 9.34 7.00 -10.73
CA VAL A 69 10.69 7.54 -10.49
C VAL A 69 11.30 6.86 -9.26
N LYS A 70 12.53 6.36 -9.40
CA LYS A 70 13.30 5.84 -8.26
C LYS A 70 13.98 6.99 -7.53
N VAL A 71 13.46 7.33 -6.35
CA VAL A 71 14.03 8.35 -5.45
C VAL A 71 15.11 7.70 -4.60
N ARG A 72 16.35 8.18 -4.72
CA ARG A 72 17.49 7.61 -4.01
C ARG A 72 17.59 8.18 -2.59
N SER A 73 18.10 7.35 -1.69
CA SER A 73 18.34 7.69 -0.28
C SER A 73 19.33 8.85 -0.09
N ASN A 74 20.27 9.04 -1.02
CA ASN A 74 21.29 10.09 -1.00
C ASN A 74 20.84 11.43 -1.61
N GLU A 75 19.61 11.52 -2.12
CA GLU A 75 19.07 12.78 -2.61
C GLU A 75 18.74 13.76 -1.48
N HIS A 76 18.63 15.05 -1.84
CA HIS A 76 18.31 16.10 -0.90
C HIS A 76 16.97 15.83 -0.18
N LYS A 77 16.95 16.04 1.15
CA LYS A 77 15.79 15.71 2.02
C LYS A 77 14.49 16.35 1.54
N LEU A 78 14.56 17.58 1.03
CA LEU A 78 13.43 18.34 0.48
C LEU A 78 12.87 17.70 -0.81
N SER A 79 13.76 17.22 -1.70
CA SER A 79 13.35 16.47 -2.90
C SER A 79 12.63 15.19 -2.51
N ARG A 80 13.19 14.44 -1.56
CA ARG A 80 12.59 13.19 -1.05
C ARG A 80 11.21 13.43 -0.44
N PHE A 81 11.05 14.49 0.34
CA PHE A 81 9.77 14.88 0.92
C PHE A 81 8.73 15.28 -0.14
N PHE A 82 9.15 16.01 -1.17
CA PHE A 82 8.29 16.40 -2.28
C PHE A 82 7.74 15.18 -3.02
N TRP A 83 8.61 14.27 -3.46
CA TRP A 83 8.19 13.04 -4.16
C TRP A 83 7.31 12.15 -3.30
N PHE A 84 7.63 12.02 -2.01
CA PHE A 84 6.81 11.28 -1.08
C PHE A 84 5.40 11.88 -0.95
N SER A 85 5.30 13.18 -0.74
CA SER A 85 4.02 13.90 -0.60
C SER A 85 3.19 13.82 -1.89
N LEU A 86 3.82 13.96 -3.05
CA LEU A 86 3.15 13.84 -4.35
C LEU A 86 2.54 12.44 -4.53
N THR A 87 3.27 11.39 -4.13
CA THR A 87 2.77 10.01 -4.18
C THR A 87 1.55 9.83 -3.29
N ILE A 88 1.55 10.40 -2.08
CA ILE A 88 0.41 10.35 -1.16
C ILE A 88 -0.81 11.01 -1.80
N ILE A 89 -0.66 12.20 -2.38
CA ILE A 89 -1.77 12.94 -2.98
C ILE A 89 -2.36 12.14 -4.15
N CYS A 90 -1.54 11.68 -5.09
CA CYS A 90 -2.01 10.90 -6.24
C CYS A 90 -2.70 9.60 -5.81
N TYR A 91 -2.17 8.93 -4.79
CA TYR A 91 -2.77 7.70 -4.27
C TYR A 91 -4.12 7.95 -3.59
N SER A 92 -4.22 9.00 -2.75
CA SER A 92 -5.48 9.40 -2.11
C SER A 92 -6.54 9.80 -3.14
N VAL A 93 -6.18 10.54 -4.18
CA VAL A 93 -7.09 10.88 -5.29
C VAL A 93 -7.53 9.62 -6.05
N GLY A 94 -6.61 8.68 -6.28
CA GLY A 94 -6.92 7.40 -6.92
C GLY A 94 -7.91 6.54 -6.13
N ILE A 95 -7.71 6.43 -4.81
CA ILE A 95 -8.66 5.76 -3.90
C ILE A 95 -9.99 6.48 -3.92
N PHE A 96 -9.99 7.82 -3.79
CA PHE A 96 -11.22 8.59 -3.75
C PHE A 96 -12.02 8.42 -5.05
N TYR A 97 -11.37 8.53 -6.21
CA TYR A 97 -12.00 8.25 -7.49
C TYR A 97 -12.54 6.82 -7.56
N PHE A 98 -11.79 5.82 -7.09
CA PHE A 98 -12.25 4.43 -7.09
C PHE A 98 -13.48 4.21 -6.19
N LEU A 99 -13.47 4.74 -4.96
CA LEU A 99 -14.55 4.56 -3.99
C LEU A 99 -15.84 5.30 -4.36
N PHE A 100 -15.74 6.47 -4.98
CA PHE A 100 -16.88 7.37 -5.26
C PHE A 100 -17.31 7.40 -6.74
N ARG A 101 -16.75 6.55 -7.60
CA ARG A 101 -17.20 6.39 -9.00
C ARG A 101 -18.51 5.59 -9.14
N VAL A 102 -19.08 5.12 -8.02
CA VAL A 102 -20.41 4.48 -7.97
C VAL A 102 -21.51 5.53 -8.13
#